data_AF-A0A952F932-F1
#
_entry.id   AF-A0A952F932-F1
#
_cell.length_a   1.000
_cell.length_b   1.000
_cell.length_c   1.000
_cell.angle_alpha   90.00
_cell.angle_beta   90.00
_cell.angle_gamma   90.00
#
_symmetry.space_group_name_H-M   'P 1'
#
loop_
_entity.id
_entity.type
_entity.pdbx_description
1 polymer ?
#
loop_
_entity_poly.entity_id
_entity_poly.type
_entity_poly.pdbx_seq_one_letter_code
_entity_poly.pdbx_strand_id
1 'polypeptide(L)'
;MNNKTRDIEAPRLADAWAALQAHASEGNPLEADASRLAFADPEFLLRRETRGIRFQLELLKPDLEQQAHGIENTVVVFGSARFRSEEDSV
;
A
#
# COMPACT_ATOMS: atom_id res chain seq x y z
N MET A 1 18.15 11.73 36.81
CA MET A 1 17.08 11.99 35.82
C MET A 1 17.72 11.82 34.44
N ASN A 2 17.70 10.61 33.89
CA ASN A 2 18.44 10.30 32.66
C ASN A 2 17.61 10.73 31.45
N ASN A 3 17.94 11.91 30.92
CA ASN A 3 17.39 12.38 29.64
C ASN A 3 18.13 11.64 28.52
N LYS A 4 17.62 10.46 28.13
CA LYS A 4 17.99 9.83 26.85
C LYS A 4 17.41 10.74 25.77
N THR A 5 18.22 11.67 25.30
CA THR A 5 18.03 12.32 24.00
C THR A 5 17.82 11.20 23.00
N ARG A 6 16.56 11.02 22.55
CA ARG A 6 16.26 10.07 21.49
C ARG A 6 17.01 10.57 20.27
N ASP A 7 17.93 9.75 19.76
CA ASP A 7 18.62 10.05 18.50
C ASP A 7 17.57 10.42 17.46
N ILE A 8 17.71 11.63 16.92
CA ILE A 8 16.79 12.24 15.95
C ILE A 8 17.17 11.80 14.53
N GLU A 9 18.03 10.79 14.41
CA GLU A 9 18.33 10.15 13.13
C GLU A 9 17.03 9.54 12.62
N ALA A 10 16.37 10.32 11.76
CA ALA A 10 15.15 9.94 11.07
C ALA A 10 15.32 8.51 10.54
N PRO A 11 14.30 7.63 10.70
CA PRO A 11 14.42 6.27 10.20
C PRO A 11 14.69 6.37 8.71
N ARG A 12 15.84 5.82 8.28
CA ARG A 12 16.13 5.64 6.86
C ARG A 12 14.96 4.85 6.29
N LEU A 13 14.60 5.09 5.03
CA LEU A 13 13.55 4.34 4.36
C LEU A 13 13.72 2.80 4.53
N ALA A 14 14.97 2.33 4.49
CA ALA A 14 15.35 0.94 4.77
C ALA A 14 15.06 0.48 6.22
N ASP A 15 15.25 1.36 7.21
CA ASP A 15 15.05 1.04 8.63
C ASP A 15 13.56 0.90 8.96
N ALA A 16 12.71 1.72 8.31
CA ALA A 16 11.26 1.64 8.48
C ALA A 16 10.68 0.32 7.96
N TRP A 17 11.16 -0.16 6.79
CA TRP A 17 10.76 -1.46 6.26
C TRP A 17 11.31 -2.63 7.06
N ALA A 18 12.56 -2.55 7.53
CA ALA A 18 13.15 -3.59 8.36
C ALA A 18 12.38 -3.77 9.68
N ALA A 19 11.98 -2.66 10.33
CA ALA A 19 11.16 -2.71 11.54
C ALA A 19 9.80 -3.36 11.28
N LEU A 20 9.15 -3.03 10.16
CA LEU A 20 7.87 -3.65 9.78
C LEU A 20 8.00 -5.17 9.54
N GLN A 21 9.07 -5.60 8.85
CA GLN A 21 9.29 -7.01 8.54
C GLN A 21 9.54 -7.85 9.80
N ALA A 22 10.27 -7.31 10.78
CA ALA A 22 10.47 -7.96 12.07
C ALA A 22 9.14 -8.25 12.78
N HIS A 23 8.27 -7.25 12.88
CA HIS A 23 6.94 -7.40 13.49
C HIS A 23 6.06 -8.42 12.75
N ALA A 24 6.06 -8.41 11.41
CA ALA A 24 5.28 -9.35 10.62
C ALA A 24 5.76 -10.81 10.78
N SER A 25 7.07 -11.02 10.91
CA SER A 25 7.67 -12.36 11.05
C SER A 25 7.29 -13.06 12.36
N GLU A 26 6.97 -12.29 13.40
CA GLU A 26 6.56 -12.79 14.71
C GLU A 26 5.05 -13.08 14.78
N GLY A 27 4.27 -12.71 13.76
CA GLY A 27 2.81 -12.86 13.73
C GLY A 27 2.07 -11.97 14.73
N ASN A 28 2.75 -10.99 15.32
CA ASN A 28 2.17 -10.08 16.30
C ASN A 28 1.41 -8.94 15.60
N PRO A 29 0.20 -8.56 16.09
CA PRO A 29 -0.49 -7.40 15.58
C PRO A 29 0.34 -6.13 15.81
N LEU A 30 0.30 -5.21 14.85
CA LEU A 30 0.91 -3.90 15.01
C LEU A 30 0.02 -3.06 15.93
N GLU A 31 0.57 -2.66 17.08
CA GLU A 31 -0.06 -1.69 17.97
C GLU A 31 0.13 -0.26 17.45
N ALA A 32 -0.75 0.66 17.83
CA ALA A 32 -0.66 2.06 17.43
C ALA A 32 0.66 2.71 17.88
N ASP A 33 1.41 3.29 16.94
CA ASP A 33 2.70 3.91 17.20
C ASP A 33 2.87 5.19 16.37
N ALA A 34 2.70 6.34 17.03
CA ALA A 34 2.81 7.65 16.38
C ALA A 34 4.23 8.00 15.90
N SER A 35 5.24 7.20 16.25
CA SER A 35 6.62 7.39 15.78
C SER A 35 6.92 6.73 14.45
N ARG A 36 6.04 5.83 13.97
CA ARG A 36 6.19 5.20 12.65
C ARG A 36 5.87 6.19 11.54
N LEU A 37 6.65 6.12 10.46
CA LEU A 37 6.37 6.88 9.26
C LEU A 37 5.09 6.36 8.62
N ALA A 38 4.17 7.26 8.29
CA ALA A 38 2.83 6.90 7.79
C ALA A 38 2.84 5.99 6.55
N PHE A 39 3.84 6.11 5.66
CA PHE A 39 3.96 5.24 4.49
C PHE A 39 4.40 3.80 4.84
N ALA A 40 4.97 3.59 6.03
CA ALA A 40 5.47 2.32 6.54
C ALA A 40 4.70 1.86 7.79
N ASP A 41 3.50 2.37 8.00
CA ASP A 41 2.63 2.01 9.13
C ASP A 41 1.34 1.34 8.63
N PRO A 42 1.32 0.00 8.49
CA PRO A 42 0.12 -0.73 8.08
C PRO A 42 -1.03 -0.62 9.08
N GLU A 43 -0.76 -0.48 10.38
CA GLU A 43 -1.82 -0.29 11.38
C GLU A 43 -2.59 0.99 11.06
N PHE A 44 -1.88 2.10 10.89
CA PHE A 44 -2.44 3.38 10.47
C PHE A 44 -3.15 3.31 9.11
N LEU A 45 -2.49 2.74 8.10
CA LEU A 45 -3.05 2.64 6.74
C LEU A 45 -4.29 1.75 6.68
N LEU A 46 -4.46 0.79 7.60
CA LEU A 46 -5.63 -0.10 7.60
C LEU A 46 -6.88 0.50 8.25
N ARG A 47 -6.75 1.62 8.99
CA ARG A 47 -7.85 2.32 9.66
C ARG A 47 -8.94 2.82 8.69
N ARG A 48 -10.13 3.10 9.23
CA ARG A 48 -11.28 3.53 8.42
C ARG A 48 -11.06 4.91 7.81
N GLU A 49 -10.42 5.79 8.57
CA GLU A 49 -10.11 7.18 8.26
C GLU A 49 -9.15 7.29 7.08
N THR A 50 -8.22 6.35 6.94
CA THR A 50 -7.21 6.30 5.88
C THR A 50 -7.69 5.60 4.60
N ARG A 51 -8.95 5.13 4.57
CA ARG A 51 -9.54 4.46 3.40
C ARG A 51 -9.50 5.32 2.13
N GLY A 52 -9.81 6.61 2.23
CA GLY A 52 -9.79 7.52 1.06
C GLY A 52 -8.40 7.64 0.44
N ILE A 53 -7.37 7.73 1.28
CA ILE A 53 -5.97 7.78 0.85
C ILE A 53 -5.56 6.48 0.16
N ARG A 54 -5.95 5.31 0.70
CA ARG A 54 -5.71 4.02 0.04
C ARG A 54 -6.38 3.96 -1.32
N PHE A 55 -7.64 4.37 -1.44
CA PHE A 55 -8.32 4.40 -2.74
C PHE A 55 -7.60 5.29 -3.75
N GLN A 56 -7.15 6.48 -3.34
CA GLN A 56 -6.37 7.35 -4.21
C GLN A 56 -5.07 6.69 -4.68
N LEU A 57 -4.35 6.00 -3.78
CA LEU A 57 -3.14 5.26 -4.15
C LEU A 57 -3.43 4.09 -5.10
N GLU A 58 -4.51 3.34 -4.87
CA GLU A 58 -4.90 2.23 -5.78
C GLU A 58 -5.32 2.72 -7.17
N LEU A 59 -5.89 3.93 -7.28
CA LEU A 59 -6.16 4.57 -8.58
C LEU A 59 -4.89 5.14 -9.22
N LEU A 60 -3.98 5.70 -8.42
CA LEU A 60 -2.75 6.29 -8.94
C LEU A 60 -1.77 5.26 -9.51
N LYS A 61 -1.70 4.06 -8.93
CA LYS A 61 -0.83 2.97 -9.41
C LYS A 61 -1.00 2.70 -10.92
N PRO A 62 -2.20 2.37 -11.43
CA PRO A 62 -2.38 2.13 -12.86
C PRO A 62 -2.18 3.39 -13.69
N ASP A 63 -2.52 4.58 -13.19
CA ASP A 63 -2.30 5.84 -13.92
C ASP A 63 -0.81 6.08 -14.21
N LEU A 64 0.05 5.88 -13.20
CA LEU A 64 1.51 5.99 -13.36
C LEU A 64 2.05 4.95 -14.35
N GLU A 65 1.52 3.72 -14.29
CA GLU A 65 1.95 2.65 -15.18
C GLU A 65 1.54 2.92 -16.64
N GLN A 66 0.33 3.42 -16.87
CA GLN A 66 -0.15 3.81 -18.19
C GLN A 66 0.68 4.95 -18.77
N GLN A 67 1.02 5.96 -17.96
CA GLN A 67 1.90 7.05 -18.35
C GLN A 67 3.29 6.57 -18.72
N ALA A 68 3.88 5.67 -17.92
CA ALA A 68 5.20 5.09 -18.20
C ALA A 68 5.23 4.32 -19.53
N HIS A 69 4.10 3.71 -19.91
CA HIS A 69 3.93 3.02 -21.20
C HIS A 69 3.54 3.94 -22.37
N GLY A 70 3.37 5.24 -22.15
CA GLY A 70 2.97 6.18 -23.20
C GLY A 70 1.53 5.98 -23.70
N ILE A 71 0.64 5.44 -22.87
CA ILE A 71 -0.77 5.25 -23.22
C ILE A 71 -1.49 6.60 -23.08
N GLU A 72 -1.84 7.21 -24.22
CA GLU A 72 -2.54 8.50 -24.24
C GLU A 72 -4.07 8.36 -24.26
N ASN A 73 -4.59 7.24 -24.78
CA ASN A 73 -6.01 7.01 -24.97
C ASN A 73 -6.41 5.59 -24.55
N THR A 74 -7.48 5.48 -23.77
CA THR A 74 -7.97 4.21 -23.24
C THR A 74 -9.44 4.01 -23.63
N VAL A 75 -9.76 2.86 -24.22
CA VAL A 75 -11.15 2.46 -24.51
C VAL A 75 -11.57 1.42 -23.48
N VAL A 76 -12.64 1.72 -22.73
CA VAL A 76 -13.19 0.81 -21.72
C VAL A 76 -14.33 -0.01 -22.33
N VAL A 77 -14.22 -1.33 -22.27
CA VAL A 77 -15.26 -2.27 -22.73
C VAL A 77 -15.74 -3.10 -21.55
N PHE A 78 -17.06 -3.17 -21.36
CA PHE A 78 -17.69 -4.00 -20.34
C PHE A 78 -18.35 -5.23 -20.97
N GLY A 79 -18.35 -6.35 -20.26
CA GLY A 79 -18.95 -7.61 -20.69
C GLY A 79 -19.27 -8.53 -19.53
N SER A 80 -20.02 -9.61 -19.78
CA SER A 80 -20.33 -10.60 -18.75
C SER A 80 -19.09 -11.38 -18.33
N ALA A 81 -18.79 -11.40 -17.03
CA ALA A 81 -17.75 -12.27 -16.45
C ALA A 81 -18.08 -13.77 -16.54
N ARG A 82 -19.29 -14.11 -17.02
CA ARG A 82 -19.78 -15.49 -17.15
C ARG A 82 -19.95 -15.93 -18.60
N PHE A 83 -19.59 -15.09 -19.56
CA PHE A 83 -19.61 -15.48 -20.96
C PHE A 83 -18.62 -16.63 -21.17
N ARG A 84 -19.06 -17.71 -21.80
CA ARG A 84 -18.18 -18.84 -22.15
C ARG A 84 -17.65 -18.62 -23.57
N SER A 85 -16.40 -19.01 -23.79
CA SER A 85 -15.86 -19.03 -25.14
C SER A 85 -16.66 -20.00 -26.01
N GLU A 86 -16.63 -19.81 -27.32
CA GLU A 86 -17.28 -20.72 -28.26
C GLU A 86 -16.71 -22.14 -28.13
N GLU A 87 -15.41 -22.27 -27.87
CA GLU A 87 -14.72 -23.54 -27.61
C GLU A 87 -15.24 -24.27 -26.35
N ASP A 88 -15.62 -23.54 -25.30
CA ASP A 88 -16.11 -24.09 -24.03
C ASP A 88 -17.64 -24.29 -23.99
N SER A 89 -18.34 -24.01 -25.10
CA SER A 89 -19.80 -23.98 -25.15
C SER A 89 -20.48 -25.27 -25.63
N VAL A 90 -19.68 -26.32 -25.88
CA VAL A 90 -20.13 -27.67 -26.33
C VAL A 90 -20.21 -28.66 -25.17
#